data_AF-F4AYF0-F1
#
_entry.id   AF-F4AYF0-F1
#
_cell.length_a   1.000
_cell.length_b   1.000
_cell.length_c   1.000
_cell.angle_alpha   90.00
_cell.angle_beta   90.00
_cell.angle_gamma   90.00
#
_symmetry.space_group_name_H-M   'P 1'
#
loop_
_entity.id
_entity.type
_entity.pdbx_description
1 polymer ?
#
loop_
_entity_poly.entity_id
_entity_poly.type
_entity_poly.pdbx_seq_one_letter_code
_entity_poly.pdbx_strand_id
1 'polypeptide(L)'
;MYEYKETNKFNIVFFLFLLSTNITEILFLFDYDTYVVIASLFSVISSICLLLLLKPVLKKRSKVFSQHYILELIIGFLGFGFVLGYLIYSIAPVVPDLSIFIISTIIFIITIGAYFITPSYNKHTGNISLFAIGGAYMGEMVFAFIYKYIYQEIGFLLVGGIFTIYLKVVLATYLTKIDAISDFDGSGTNV
;
A
#
# COMPACT_ATOMS: atom_id res chain seq x y z
N MET A 1 2.95 -17.60 6.75
CA MET A 1 2.49 -18.81 7.47
C MET A 1 1.00 -18.78 7.78
N TYR A 2 0.44 -17.68 8.30
CA TYR A 2 -1.00 -17.59 8.60
C TYR A 2 -1.89 -17.79 7.36
N GLU A 3 -1.67 -17.03 6.28
CA GLU A 3 -2.48 -17.15 5.05
C GLU A 3 -2.46 -18.57 4.48
N TYR A 4 -1.27 -19.16 4.26
CA TYR A 4 -1.13 -20.57 3.84
C TYR A 4 -1.87 -21.56 4.76
N LYS A 5 -1.87 -21.34 6.08
CA LYS A 5 -2.56 -22.22 7.03
C LYS A 5 -4.08 -22.13 6.88
N GLU A 6 -4.61 -20.94 6.62
CA GLU A 6 -6.05 -20.71 6.49
C GLU A 6 -6.57 -21.07 5.09
N THR A 7 -5.77 -20.86 4.04
CA THR A 7 -6.18 -21.10 2.65
C THR A 7 -5.72 -22.44 2.08
N ASN A 8 -4.73 -23.10 2.70
CA ASN A 8 -3.96 -24.22 2.15
C ASN A 8 -3.34 -23.94 0.77
N LYS A 9 -3.21 -22.67 0.38
CA LYS A 9 -2.66 -22.24 -0.91
C LYS A 9 -1.43 -21.38 -0.66
N PHE A 10 -0.34 -21.68 -1.37
CA PHE A 10 0.85 -20.83 -1.30
C PHE A 10 0.71 -19.66 -2.27
N ASN A 11 0.56 -18.44 -1.75
CA ASN A 11 0.50 -17.24 -2.56
C ASN A 11 1.91 -16.68 -2.83
N ILE A 12 2.49 -17.08 -3.98
CA ILE A 12 3.83 -16.65 -4.42
C ILE A 12 3.96 -15.12 -4.52
N VAL A 13 2.90 -14.42 -4.93
CA VAL A 13 2.91 -12.95 -5.07
C VAL A 13 2.97 -12.29 -3.69
N PHE A 14 2.21 -12.83 -2.73
CA PHE A 14 2.28 -12.36 -1.34
C PHE A 14 3.65 -12.63 -0.71
N PHE A 15 4.27 -13.78 -1.00
CA PHE A 15 5.64 -14.06 -0.55
C PHE A 15 6.65 -13.07 -1.12
N LEU A 16 6.58 -12.77 -2.43
CA LEU A 16 7.46 -11.77 -3.07
C LEU A 16 7.23 -10.36 -2.51
N PHE A 17 5.99 -10.00 -2.20
CA PHE A 17 5.68 -8.76 -1.49
C PHE A 17 6.38 -8.70 -0.12
N LEU A 18 6.26 -9.75 0.69
CA LEU A 18 6.92 -9.80 2.00
C LEU A 18 8.45 -9.75 1.87
N LEU A 19 9.03 -10.49 0.92
CA LEU A 19 10.47 -10.48 0.73
C LEU A 19 10.99 -9.09 0.31
N SER A 20 10.33 -8.48 -0.69
CA SER A 20 10.72 -7.16 -1.20
C SER A 20 10.57 -6.05 -0.15
N THR A 21 9.46 -6.02 0.59
CA THR A 21 9.26 -5.04 1.69
C THR A 21 10.32 -5.17 2.78
N ASN A 22 10.61 -6.38 3.27
CA ASN A 22 11.66 -6.56 4.28
C ASN A 22 13.05 -6.15 3.76
N ILE A 23 13.38 -6.41 2.49
CA ILE A 23 14.64 -5.94 1.90
C ILE A 23 14.68 -4.42 1.87
N THR A 24 13.61 -3.76 1.40
CA THR A 24 13.52 -2.30 1.40
C THR A 24 13.67 -1.72 2.81
N GLU A 25 13.00 -2.28 3.82
CA GLU A 25 13.11 -1.87 5.23
C GLU A 25 14.55 -1.97 5.75
N ILE A 26 15.21 -3.11 5.51
CA ILE A 26 16.60 -3.32 5.96
C ILE A 26 17.53 -2.29 5.30
N LEU A 27 17.39 -2.07 3.99
CA LEU A 27 18.21 -1.09 3.26
C LEU A 27 17.94 0.34 3.74
N PHE A 28 16.68 0.65 4.06
CA PHE A 28 16.30 1.96 4.59
C PHE A 28 16.90 2.23 5.97
N LEU A 29 16.84 1.24 6.86
CA LEU A 29 17.36 1.34 8.23
C LEU A 29 18.89 1.35 8.30
N PHE A 30 19.57 0.65 7.38
CA PHE A 30 21.02 0.53 7.39
C PHE A 30 21.68 1.77 6.79
N ASP A 31 21.44 2.06 5.51
CA ASP A 31 21.93 3.27 4.85
C ASP A 31 21.16 3.53 3.54
N TYR A 32 20.02 4.19 3.66
CA TYR A 32 19.18 4.47 2.49
C TYR A 32 19.89 5.27 1.40
N ASP A 33 20.79 6.19 1.73
CA ASP A 33 21.41 7.08 0.73
C ASP A 33 22.37 6.28 -0.16
N THR A 34 23.14 5.36 0.44
CA THR A 34 24.01 4.43 -0.31
C THR A 34 23.20 3.44 -1.14
N TYR A 35 22.08 2.95 -0.61
CA TYR A 35 21.30 1.86 -1.23
C TYR A 35 20.04 2.32 -1.97
N VAL A 36 19.89 3.62 -2.25
CA VAL A 36 18.67 4.22 -2.79
C VAL A 36 18.15 3.51 -4.04
N VAL A 37 19.04 3.13 -4.96
CA VAL A 37 18.69 2.45 -6.20
C VAL A 37 18.07 1.08 -5.92
N ILE A 38 18.72 0.29 -5.08
CA ILE A 38 18.26 -1.07 -4.74
C ILE A 38 16.98 -0.99 -3.90
N ALA A 39 16.92 -0.10 -2.91
CA ALA A 39 15.75 0.10 -2.07
C ALA A 39 14.53 0.54 -2.91
N SER A 40 14.72 1.43 -3.88
CA SER A 40 13.68 1.89 -4.80
C SER A 40 13.21 0.78 -5.75
N LEU A 41 14.11 -0.05 -6.26
CA LEU A 41 13.75 -1.21 -7.08
C LEU A 41 12.90 -2.23 -6.31
N PHE A 42 13.30 -2.58 -5.08
CA PHE A 42 12.49 -3.46 -4.24
C PHE A 42 11.16 -2.83 -3.81
N SER A 43 11.13 -1.50 -3.60
CA SER A 43 9.89 -0.76 -3.38
C SER A 43 8.95 -0.87 -4.59
N VAL A 44 9.47 -0.73 -5.82
CA VAL A 44 8.70 -0.95 -7.05
C VAL A 44 8.15 -2.38 -7.12
N ILE A 45 8.97 -3.38 -6.84
CA ILE A 45 8.54 -4.79 -6.82
C ILE A 45 7.41 -4.98 -5.80
N SER A 46 7.55 -4.43 -4.60
CA SER A 46 6.54 -4.53 -3.54
C SER A 46 5.20 -3.90 -3.96
N SER A 47 5.24 -2.70 -4.55
CA SER A 47 4.06 -2.01 -5.07
C SER A 47 3.38 -2.78 -6.20
N ILE A 48 4.15 -3.33 -7.14
CA ILE A 48 3.61 -4.19 -8.20
C ILE A 48 2.95 -5.44 -7.63
N CYS A 49 3.57 -6.10 -6.63
CA CYS A 49 2.96 -7.25 -5.97
C CYS A 49 1.62 -6.88 -5.31
N LEU A 50 1.56 -5.74 -4.61
CA LEU A 50 0.32 -5.23 -4.04
C LEU A 50 -0.78 -5.00 -5.09
N LEU A 51 -0.44 -4.44 -6.25
CA LEU A 51 -1.39 -4.26 -7.35
C LEU A 51 -1.87 -5.60 -7.92
N LEU A 52 -0.97 -6.58 -8.08
CA LEU A 52 -1.33 -7.92 -8.56
C LEU A 52 -2.25 -8.66 -7.59
N LEU A 53 -2.06 -8.49 -6.29
CA LEU A 53 -2.93 -9.06 -5.25
C LEU A 53 -4.35 -8.48 -5.29
N LEU A 54 -4.55 -7.28 -5.83
CA LEU A 54 -5.88 -6.68 -6.03
C LEU A 54 -6.70 -7.32 -7.16
N LYS A 55 -6.04 -8.02 -8.09
CA LYS A 55 -6.63 -8.51 -9.34
C LYS A 55 -7.95 -9.28 -9.16
N PRO A 56 -8.14 -10.16 -8.15
CA PRO A 56 -9.40 -10.87 -7.96
C PRO A 56 -10.60 -9.94 -7.76
N VAL A 57 -10.41 -8.86 -7.00
CA VAL A 57 -11.49 -7.95 -6.59
C VAL A 57 -11.81 -6.91 -7.66
N LEU A 58 -10.83 -6.58 -8.52
CA LEU A 58 -11.02 -5.65 -9.64
C LEU A 58 -11.86 -6.23 -10.81
N LYS A 59 -12.02 -7.55 -10.90
CA LYS A 59 -12.72 -8.21 -12.01
C LYS A 59 -14.24 -8.04 -11.96
N LYS A 60 -14.85 -7.98 -10.78
CA LYS A 60 -16.31 -7.85 -10.60
C LYS A 60 -16.65 -6.41 -10.19
N ARG A 61 -17.08 -5.59 -11.15
CA ARG A 61 -17.47 -4.19 -10.91
C ARG A 61 -18.94 -4.08 -10.51
N SER A 62 -19.22 -3.48 -9.35
CA SER A 62 -20.53 -2.90 -9.05
C SER A 62 -20.68 -1.61 -9.86
N LYS A 63 -21.79 -1.48 -10.59
CA LYS A 63 -22.06 -0.34 -11.50
C LYS A 63 -22.55 0.93 -10.78
N VAL A 64 -22.73 0.90 -9.46
CA VAL A 64 -23.44 1.98 -8.74
C VAL A 64 -22.48 2.68 -7.77
N PHE A 65 -21.74 3.68 -8.26
CA PHE A 65 -20.98 4.58 -7.39
C PHE A 65 -21.94 5.63 -6.81
N SER A 66 -22.03 5.73 -5.48
CA SER A 66 -22.90 6.72 -4.84
C SER A 66 -22.22 8.09 -4.85
N GLN A 67 -22.90 9.10 -5.41
CA GLN A 67 -22.38 10.46 -5.47
C GLN A 67 -22.11 11.08 -4.09
N HIS A 68 -22.72 10.53 -3.03
CA HIS A 68 -22.54 11.01 -1.66
C HIS A 68 -21.08 10.89 -1.18
N TYR A 69 -20.33 9.88 -1.64
CA TYR A 69 -18.94 9.65 -1.24
C TYR A 69 -17.91 10.43 -2.08
N ILE A 70 -18.34 11.14 -3.12
CA ILE A 70 -17.43 11.91 -4.00
C ILE A 70 -16.69 12.99 -3.22
N LEU A 71 -17.42 13.72 -2.37
CA LEU A 71 -16.88 14.88 -1.68
C LEU A 71 -15.82 14.47 -0.65
N GLU A 72 -16.08 13.40 0.10
CA GLU A 72 -15.12 12.79 1.03
C GLU A 72 -13.87 12.26 0.30
N LEU A 73 -14.06 11.62 -0.87
CA LEU A 73 -12.95 11.15 -1.70
C LEU A 73 -12.07 12.31 -2.21
N ILE A 74 -12.69 13.42 -2.63
CA ILE A 74 -11.98 14.62 -3.08
C ILE A 74 -11.19 15.25 -1.93
N ILE A 75 -11.81 15.41 -0.76
CA ILE A 75 -11.14 15.97 0.43
C ILE A 75 -9.95 15.08 0.83
N GLY A 76 -10.16 13.76 0.89
CA GLY A 76 -9.11 12.80 1.16
C GLY A 76 -7.97 12.92 0.16
N PHE A 77 -8.27 12.91 -1.14
CA PHE A 77 -7.27 13.03 -2.20
C PHE A 77 -6.48 14.34 -2.14
N LEU A 78 -7.13 15.48 -1.86
CA LEU A 78 -6.45 16.77 -1.71
C LEU A 78 -5.57 16.81 -0.47
N GLY A 79 -6.05 16.31 0.68
CA GLY A 79 -5.28 16.25 1.91
C GLY A 79 -4.05 15.35 1.75
N PHE A 80 -4.22 14.15 1.19
CA PHE A 80 -3.12 13.23 0.93
C PHE A 80 -2.15 13.77 -0.12
N GLY A 81 -2.68 14.36 -1.20
CA GLY A 81 -1.87 14.97 -2.25
C GLY A 81 -1.01 16.11 -1.73
N PHE A 82 -1.53 16.93 -0.81
CA PHE A 82 -0.76 17.99 -0.17
C PHE A 82 0.38 17.44 0.69
N VAL A 83 0.11 16.47 1.57
CA VAL A 83 1.14 15.86 2.44
C VAL A 83 2.21 15.17 1.62
N LEU A 84 1.83 14.32 0.66
CA LEU A 84 2.78 13.63 -0.22
C LEU A 84 3.55 14.61 -1.10
N GLY A 85 2.88 15.62 -1.65
CA GLY A 85 3.50 16.65 -2.47
C GLY A 85 4.55 17.45 -1.70
N TYR A 86 4.24 17.86 -0.47
CA TYR A 86 5.19 18.54 0.40
C TYR A 86 6.37 17.63 0.75
N LEU A 87 6.11 16.37 1.11
CA LEU A 87 7.14 15.40 1.42
C LEU A 87 8.10 15.19 0.23
N ILE A 88 7.56 14.98 -0.97
CA ILE A 88 8.35 14.84 -2.20
C ILE A 88 9.16 16.11 -2.47
N TYR A 89 8.54 17.29 -2.34
CA TYR A 89 9.23 18.57 -2.51
C TYR A 89 10.42 18.74 -1.55
N SER A 90 10.25 18.35 -0.28
CA SER A 90 11.31 18.41 0.73
C SER A 90 12.44 17.40 0.49
N ILE A 91 12.12 16.23 -0.07
CA ILE A 91 13.05 15.10 -0.18
C ILE A 91 13.76 15.07 -1.55
N ALA A 92 13.08 15.43 -2.63
CA ALA A 92 13.62 15.36 -3.99
C ALA A 92 15.00 16.03 -4.17
N PRO A 93 15.33 17.17 -3.54
CA PRO A 93 16.64 17.80 -3.69
C PRO A 93 17.80 17.04 -3.02
N VAL A 94 17.50 16.15 -2.08
CA VAL A 94 18.51 15.48 -1.22
C VAL A 94 18.65 13.99 -1.52
N VAL A 95 17.78 13.42 -2.37
CA VAL A 95 17.87 11.99 -2.75
C VAL A 95 18.98 11.78 -3.79
N PRO A 96 19.92 10.84 -3.57
CA PRO A 96 21.07 10.65 -4.45
C PRO A 96 20.74 10.23 -5.89
N ASP A 97 19.68 9.44 -6.09
CA ASP A 97 19.17 9.08 -7.43
C ASP A 97 17.69 9.45 -7.55
N LEU A 98 17.45 10.65 -8.06
CA LEU A 98 16.11 11.20 -8.23
C LEU A 98 15.28 10.44 -9.27
N SER A 99 15.92 9.84 -10.29
CA SER A 99 15.19 9.23 -11.41
C SER A 99 14.46 7.98 -10.97
N ILE A 100 15.17 7.05 -10.30
CA ILE A 100 14.56 5.82 -9.79
C ILE A 100 13.60 6.10 -8.64
N PHE A 101 13.91 7.10 -7.82
CA PHE A 101 13.04 7.53 -6.73
C PHE A 101 11.69 8.06 -7.24
N ILE A 102 11.68 8.90 -8.28
CA ILE A 102 10.45 9.39 -8.90
C ILE A 102 9.63 8.22 -9.48
N ILE A 103 10.27 7.29 -10.17
CA ILE A 103 9.58 6.11 -10.72
C ILE A 103 8.93 5.30 -9.60
N SER A 104 9.68 5.02 -8.52
CA SER A 104 9.17 4.32 -7.35
C SER A 104 7.98 5.06 -6.72
N THR A 105 8.09 6.37 -6.58
CA THR A 105 7.05 7.25 -6.01
C THR A 105 5.77 7.24 -6.86
N ILE A 106 5.88 7.30 -8.20
CA ILE A 106 4.72 7.24 -9.09
C ILE A 106 3.99 5.90 -8.94
N ILE A 107 4.74 4.79 -8.94
CA ILE A 107 4.16 3.44 -8.81
C ILE A 107 3.51 3.27 -7.43
N PHE A 108 4.13 3.81 -6.39
CA PHE A 108 3.58 3.86 -5.04
C PHE A 108 2.25 4.64 -4.98
N ILE A 109 2.18 5.83 -5.59
CA ILE A 109 0.95 6.65 -5.65
C ILE A 109 -0.17 5.88 -6.39
N ILE A 110 0.15 5.25 -7.53
CA ILE A 110 -0.80 4.42 -8.28
C ILE A 110 -1.32 3.27 -7.40
N THR A 111 -0.42 2.64 -6.64
CA THR A 111 -0.76 1.52 -5.74
C THR A 111 -1.72 1.98 -4.65
N ILE A 112 -1.41 3.03 -3.91
CA ILE A 112 -2.31 3.56 -2.87
C ILE A 112 -3.66 3.97 -3.48
N GLY A 113 -3.63 4.66 -4.62
CA GLY A 113 -4.84 5.04 -5.35
C GLY A 113 -5.72 3.83 -5.67
N ALA A 114 -5.13 2.75 -6.18
CA ALA A 114 -5.87 1.52 -6.47
C ALA A 114 -6.53 0.92 -5.20
N TYR A 115 -5.82 0.89 -4.08
CA TYR A 115 -6.36 0.37 -2.80
C TYR A 115 -7.50 1.23 -2.25
N PHE A 116 -7.43 2.56 -2.37
CA PHE A 116 -8.49 3.47 -1.92
C PHE A 116 -9.70 3.51 -2.85
N ILE A 117 -9.48 3.34 -4.15
CA ILE A 117 -10.56 3.40 -5.14
C ILE A 117 -11.32 2.06 -5.22
N THR A 118 -10.66 0.92 -5.01
CA THR A 118 -11.29 -0.41 -5.18
C THR A 118 -12.56 -0.64 -4.34
N PRO A 119 -12.63 -0.23 -3.06
CA PRO A 119 -13.87 -0.32 -2.25
C PRO A 119 -15.06 0.42 -2.86
N SER A 120 -14.80 1.45 -3.68
CA SER A 120 -15.85 2.19 -4.39
C SER A 120 -16.46 1.40 -5.54
N TYR A 121 -15.69 0.47 -6.12
CA TYR A 121 -16.13 -0.38 -7.24
C TYR A 121 -16.64 -1.75 -6.79
N ASN A 122 -16.19 -2.28 -5.66
CA ASN A 122 -16.70 -3.49 -5.04
C ASN A 122 -17.13 -3.18 -3.60
N LYS A 123 -18.45 -3.17 -3.37
CA LYS A 123 -19.05 -2.75 -2.09
C LYS A 123 -19.10 -3.83 -1.02
N HIS A 124 -18.47 -5.00 -1.22
CA HIS A 124 -18.38 -5.99 -0.16
C HIS A 124 -17.70 -5.37 1.07
N THR A 125 -18.30 -5.50 2.25
CA THR A 125 -17.85 -4.84 3.50
C THR A 125 -16.40 -5.16 3.85
N GLY A 126 -15.92 -6.35 3.48
CA GLY A 126 -14.52 -6.77 3.61
C GLY A 126 -13.52 -5.86 2.88
N ASN A 127 -13.93 -5.15 1.82
CA ASN A 127 -13.08 -4.21 1.09
C ASN A 127 -12.72 -2.97 1.90
N ILE A 128 -13.38 -2.70 3.04
CA ILE A 128 -12.93 -1.64 3.94
C ILE A 128 -11.48 -1.85 4.41
N SER A 129 -11.04 -3.12 4.47
CA SER A 129 -9.65 -3.47 4.79
C SER A 129 -8.65 -2.95 3.75
N LEU A 130 -9.06 -2.68 2.51
CA LEU A 130 -8.20 -2.09 1.49
C LEU A 130 -7.83 -0.64 1.83
N PHE A 131 -8.73 0.12 2.49
CA PHE A 131 -8.38 1.44 3.04
C PHE A 131 -7.31 1.30 4.12
N ALA A 132 -7.44 0.31 5.01
CA ALA A 132 -6.44 0.06 6.03
C ALA A 132 -5.08 -0.34 5.43
N ILE A 133 -5.07 -1.18 4.39
CA ILE A 133 -3.83 -1.60 3.69
C ILE A 133 -3.17 -0.40 2.98
N GLY A 134 -3.94 0.36 2.18
CA GLY A 134 -3.41 1.53 1.48
C GLY A 134 -2.92 2.62 2.44
N GLY A 135 -3.69 2.88 3.50
CA GLY A 135 -3.32 3.84 4.55
C GLY A 135 -2.09 3.42 5.35
N ALA A 136 -1.94 2.12 5.62
CA ALA A 136 -0.76 1.60 6.31
C ALA A 136 0.50 1.71 5.46
N TYR A 137 0.43 1.35 4.19
CA TYR A 137 1.55 1.49 3.26
C TYR A 137 1.95 2.96 3.07
N MET A 138 0.97 3.86 3.04
CA MET A 138 1.22 5.29 3.03
C MET A 138 1.88 5.78 4.32
N GLY A 139 1.34 5.38 5.48
CA GLY A 139 1.85 5.75 6.79
C GLY A 139 3.30 5.33 6.95
N GLU A 140 3.62 4.06 6.69
CA GLU A 140 4.99 3.54 6.69
C GLU A 140 5.95 4.46 5.94
N MET A 141 5.66 4.74 4.66
CA MET A 141 6.55 5.52 3.81
C MET A 141 6.69 6.97 4.30
N VAL A 142 5.57 7.64 4.61
CA VAL A 142 5.58 9.02 5.09
C VAL A 142 6.41 9.15 6.36
N PHE A 143 6.17 8.29 7.36
CA PHE A 143 6.86 8.35 8.64
C PHE A 143 8.35 7.98 8.51
N ALA A 144 8.70 6.98 7.69
CA ALA A 144 10.08 6.61 7.43
C ALA A 144 10.86 7.77 6.79
N PHE A 145 10.29 8.40 5.77
CA PHE A 145 10.94 9.51 5.06
C PHE A 145 11.00 10.81 5.88
N ILE A 146 9.98 11.10 6.71
CA ILE A 146 10.07 12.18 7.70
C ILE A 146 11.27 11.94 8.63
N TYR A 147 11.39 10.74 9.20
CA TYR A 147 12.51 10.39 10.07
C TYR A 147 13.86 10.61 9.40
N LYS A 148 14.02 10.13 8.16
CA LYS A 148 15.30 10.18 7.44
C LYS A 148 15.71 11.60 7.03
N TYR A 149 14.78 12.42 6.55
CA TYR A 149 15.14 13.69 5.87
C TYR A 149 14.61 14.97 6.52
N ILE A 150 13.58 14.90 7.37
CA ILE A 150 12.93 16.11 7.90
C ILE A 150 13.17 16.24 9.39
N TYR A 151 12.91 15.16 10.15
CA TYR A 151 12.91 15.22 11.60
C TYR A 151 13.34 13.87 12.21
N GLN A 152 14.60 13.80 12.65
CA GLN A 152 15.29 12.59 13.11
C GLN A 152 14.90 12.15 14.52
N GLU A 153 13.62 12.24 14.86
CA GLU A 153 13.09 11.73 16.12
C GLU A 153 12.68 10.27 15.97
N ILE A 154 13.20 9.42 16.87
CA ILE A 154 12.99 7.96 16.80
C ILE A 154 11.50 7.56 16.85
N GLY A 155 10.64 8.42 17.41
CA GLY A 155 9.20 8.23 17.41
C GLY A 155 8.61 8.07 16.00
N PHE A 156 9.10 8.82 15.00
CA PHE A 156 8.64 8.70 13.62
C PHE A 156 9.04 7.35 13.02
N LEU A 157 10.26 6.88 13.31
CA LEU A 157 10.71 5.57 12.87
C LEU A 157 9.87 4.44 13.47
N LEU A 158 9.56 4.52 14.77
CA LEU A 158 8.73 3.53 15.46
C LEU A 158 7.31 3.49 14.89
N VAL A 159 6.71 4.66 14.63
CA VAL A 159 5.38 4.74 14.01
C VAL A 159 5.41 4.14 12.60
N GLY A 160 6.43 4.44 11.81
CA GLY A 160 6.64 3.82 10.50
C GLY A 160 6.70 2.28 10.58
N GLY A 161 7.50 1.72 11.49
CA GLY A 161 7.58 0.28 11.71
C GLY A 161 6.27 -0.36 12.19
N ILE A 162 5.48 0.32 13.02
CA ILE A 162 4.14 -0.14 13.41
C ILE A 162 3.23 -0.23 12.18
N PHE A 163 3.26 0.78 11.30
CA PHE A 163 2.49 0.77 10.06
C PHE A 163 2.92 -0.37 9.13
N THR A 164 4.21 -0.65 9.00
CA THR A 164 4.73 -1.79 8.25
C THR A 164 4.19 -3.13 8.77
N ILE A 165 4.25 -3.36 10.09
CA ILE A 165 3.75 -4.60 10.70
C ILE A 165 2.24 -4.71 10.48
N TYR A 166 1.52 -3.61 10.73
CA TYR A 166 0.08 -3.54 10.55
C TYR A 166 -0.32 -3.83 9.09
N LEU A 167 0.38 -3.26 8.11
CA LEU A 167 0.22 -3.53 6.67
C LEU A 167 0.30 -5.02 6.38
N LYS A 168 1.38 -5.68 6.81
CA LYS A 168 1.62 -7.11 6.56
C LYS A 168 0.53 -7.99 7.18
N VAL A 169 0.10 -7.67 8.40
CA VAL A 169 -0.95 -8.43 9.14
C VAL A 169 -2.32 -8.26 8.50
N VAL A 170 -2.73 -7.02 8.20
CA VAL A 170 -4.03 -6.73 7.61
C VAL A 170 -4.11 -7.30 6.20
N LEU A 171 -3.04 -7.18 5.40
CA LEU A 171 -2.98 -7.78 4.07
C LEU A 171 -3.09 -9.31 4.14
N ALA A 172 -2.34 -9.98 5.02
CA ALA A 172 -2.44 -11.43 5.19
C ALA A 172 -3.87 -11.85 5.53
N THR A 173 -4.50 -11.14 6.48
CA THR A 173 -5.87 -11.41 6.91
C THR A 173 -6.87 -11.17 5.79
N TYR A 174 -6.69 -10.11 5.02
CA TYR A 174 -7.54 -9.80 3.87
C TYR A 174 -7.45 -10.88 2.78
N LEU A 175 -6.24 -11.36 2.48
CA LEU A 175 -6.02 -12.41 1.48
C LEU A 175 -6.71 -13.73 1.85
N THR A 176 -6.87 -14.06 3.14
CA THR A 176 -7.63 -15.27 3.53
C THR A 176 -9.11 -15.20 3.12
N LYS A 177 -9.65 -14.00 2.92
CA LYS A 177 -11.06 -13.75 2.61
C LYS A 177 -11.27 -13.31 1.16
N ILE A 178 -10.20 -13.15 0.38
CA ILE A 178 -10.26 -12.49 -0.93
C ILE A 178 -11.15 -13.22 -1.93
N ASP A 179 -11.15 -14.56 -1.92
CA ASP A 179 -11.99 -15.36 -2.81
C ASP A 179 -13.48 -15.08 -2.51
N ALA A 180 -13.91 -15.18 -1.25
CA ALA A 180 -15.28 -14.87 -0.82
C ALA A 180 -15.70 -13.43 -1.13
N ILE A 181 -14.80 -12.46 -0.93
CA ILE A 181 -15.01 -11.05 -1.28
C ILE A 181 -15.16 -10.87 -2.79
N SER A 182 -14.36 -11.59 -3.57
CA SER A 182 -14.38 -11.52 -5.04
C SER A 182 -15.60 -12.19 -5.64
N ASP A 183 -16.22 -13.14 -4.93
CA ASP A 183 -17.42 -13.84 -5.37
C ASP A 183 -18.72 -13.12 -5.05
N PHE A 184 -18.65 -12.05 -4.26
CA PHE A 184 -19.80 -11.20 -3.98
C PHE A 184 -20.27 -10.45 -5.23
N ASP A 185 -21.50 -10.75 -5.67
CA ASP A 185 -22.17 -10.14 -6.83
C ASP A 185 -23.13 -9.00 -6.43
N GLY A 186 -23.31 -8.75 -5.12
CA GLY A 186 -24.23 -7.75 -4.59
C GLY A 186 -25.71 -8.17 -4.56
N SER A 187 -26.04 -9.41 -4.94
CA SER A 187 -27.42 -9.93 -4.93
C SER A 187 -27.81 -10.64 -3.63
N GLY A 188 -26.85 -10.90 -2.73
CA GLY A 188 -27.07 -11.63 -1.48
C GLY A 188 -27.15 -13.15 -1.65
N THR A 189 -26.96 -13.68 -2.87
CA THR A 189 -26.79 -15.11 -3.09
C THR A 189 -25.33 -15.43 -3.38
N ASN A 190 -24.73 -16.29 -2.54
CA ASN A 190 -23.48 -16.96 -2.88
C ASN A 190 -23.73 -17.76 -4.17
N VAL A 191 -22.96 -17.49 -5.21
CA VAL A 191 -22.92 -18.30 -6.44
C VAL A 191 -21.96 -19.45 -6.24
#